data_AF-A0A0G1KB12-F1
#
_entry.id   AF-A0A0G1KB12-F1
#
_cell.length_a   1.000
_cell.length_b   1.000
_cell.length_c   1.000
_cell.angle_alpha   90.00
_cell.angle_beta   90.00
_cell.angle_gamma   90.00
#
_symmetry.space_group_name_H-M   'P 1'
#
loop_
_entity.id
_entity.type
_entity.pdbx_description
1 polymer ?
#
loop_
_entity_poly.entity_id
_entity_poly.type
_entity_poly.pdbx_seq_one_letter_code
_entity_poly.pdbx_strand_id
1 'polypeptide(L)'
;MDLPKDLNLNLKKYRDMRYGENPHQKSAFYLAGKSPGYEQLWGIELSHNNIGDANQAWSLVLEFEKPTVAIIKHANPSGITSRSSLTEAFRMACGADSTSAFGGIVAVNRLPTVEMIEAMRGIFFELIIAPYYTDEVIERLKKRSAKMRVIRASKLPKQLEFTRAFSGYLVQTGDDVDESPKRWKVVTGKKLSKKVTCDCEFAWKVVKHVKSNAVVVKYAWNGNGPAKSGKFHNACPSTSSGRFTGRAKVGGNETQKYNRGGYGIRRVFSVSRQCRTGSKGGNCRDYPAWRFNPRRRCNCRCQETWNYYGIYGSEAF
;
A
#
# COMPACT_ATOMS: atom_id res chain seq x y z
N MET A 1 -22.66 1.00 11.19
CA MET A 1 -22.57 1.72 12.48
C MET A 1 -22.97 3.13 12.18
N ASP A 2 -24.09 3.57 12.73
CA ASP A 2 -24.57 4.93 12.48
C ASP A 2 -23.77 5.89 13.35
N LEU A 3 -23.36 7.01 12.76
CA LEU A 3 -22.59 8.04 13.46
C LEU A 3 -23.55 8.88 14.34
N PRO A 4 -23.13 9.26 15.56
CA PRO A 4 -23.98 10.01 16.47
C PRO A 4 -24.23 11.44 15.96
N LYS A 5 -25.32 12.06 16.46
CA LYS A 5 -25.64 13.46 16.18
C LYS A 5 -24.55 14.41 16.70
N ASP A 6 -24.03 14.15 17.90
CA ASP A 6 -22.98 14.91 18.54
C ASP A 6 -21.75 14.01 18.76
N LEU A 7 -20.56 14.48 18.34
CA LEU A 7 -19.31 13.73 18.46
C LEU A 7 -18.24 14.56 19.16
N ASN A 8 -17.79 14.09 20.32
CA ASN A 8 -16.80 14.76 21.15
C ASN A 8 -15.44 14.04 21.08
N LEU A 9 -14.38 14.78 20.75
CA LEU A 9 -13.00 14.28 20.74
C LEU A 9 -12.28 14.67 22.02
N ASN A 10 -12.07 13.72 22.93
CA ASN A 10 -11.24 13.92 24.11
C ASN A 10 -9.82 13.40 23.84
N LEU A 11 -8.89 14.34 23.64
CA LEU A 11 -7.52 14.05 23.23
C LEU A 11 -6.53 14.54 24.29
N LYS A 12 -5.55 13.71 24.63
CA LYS A 12 -4.44 14.07 25.52
C LYS A 12 -3.14 14.18 24.74
N LYS A 13 -2.39 15.26 24.93
CA LYS A 13 -1.07 15.42 24.29
C LYS A 13 -0.14 14.33 24.81
N TYR A 14 0.43 13.53 23.90
CA TYR A 14 1.42 12.51 24.24
C TYR A 14 2.84 13.07 24.13
N ARG A 15 3.13 13.80 23.04
CA ARG A 15 4.40 14.51 22.89
C ARG A 15 4.33 15.59 21.82
N ASP A 16 5.21 16.57 21.92
CA ASP A 16 5.51 17.47 20.82
C ASP A 16 6.32 16.73 19.75
N MET A 17 6.11 17.10 18.48
CA MET A 17 6.89 16.62 17.35
C MET A 17 7.92 17.69 17.00
N ARG A 18 9.05 17.28 16.40
CA ARG A 18 10.13 18.23 16.02
C ARG A 18 9.62 19.39 15.16
N TYR A 19 8.71 19.07 14.23
CA TYR A 19 7.98 19.97 13.34
C TYR A 19 6.81 19.17 12.73
N GLY A 20 5.93 19.85 11.99
CA GLY A 20 4.82 19.26 11.25
C GLY A 20 5.27 18.54 9.98
N GLU A 21 4.44 18.55 8.93
CA GLU A 21 4.85 17.98 7.64
C GLU A 21 6.09 18.71 7.08
N ASN A 22 6.19 20.02 7.34
CA ASN A 22 7.27 20.90 6.93
C ASN A 22 7.94 21.58 8.15
N PRO A 23 9.24 21.94 8.07
CA PRO A 23 10.02 22.47 9.20
C PRO A 23 9.44 23.73 9.88
N HIS A 24 8.73 24.58 9.13
CA HIS A 24 8.14 25.82 9.67
C HIS A 24 6.85 25.58 10.48
N GLN A 25 6.30 24.37 10.45
CA GLN A 25 5.05 24.02 11.12
C GLN A 25 5.32 23.42 12.50
N LYS A 26 4.57 23.86 13.52
CA LYS A 26 4.58 23.19 14.84
C LYS A 26 3.64 21.98 14.80
N SER A 27 3.98 20.91 15.52
CA SER A 27 3.14 19.71 15.59
C SER A 27 3.30 18.99 16.92
N ALA A 28 2.26 18.25 17.32
CA ALA A 28 2.24 17.38 18.49
C ALA A 28 1.37 16.15 18.19
N PHE A 29 1.69 15.01 18.79
CA PHE A 29 0.90 13.79 18.70
C PHE A 29 -0.01 13.66 19.92
N TYR A 30 -1.30 13.49 19.68
CA TYR A 30 -2.34 13.39 20.70
C TYR A 30 -2.98 11.99 20.69
N LEU A 31 -3.44 11.53 21.85
CA LEU A 31 -4.04 10.22 22.04
C LEU A 31 -5.51 10.34 22.44
N ALA A 32 -6.36 9.53 21.82
CA ALA A 32 -7.74 9.29 22.24
C ALA A 32 -7.85 8.20 23.33
N GLY A 33 -6.72 7.65 23.79
CA GLY A 33 -6.66 6.57 24.78
C GLY A 33 -5.35 6.63 25.59
N LYS A 34 -5.04 5.54 26.31
CA LYS A 34 -3.87 5.52 27.20
C LYS A 34 -2.53 5.25 26.50
N SER A 35 -2.55 4.63 25.32
CA SER A 35 -1.33 4.18 24.63
C SER A 35 -1.30 4.64 23.17
N PRO A 36 -0.12 5.01 22.64
CA PRO A 36 0.07 5.32 21.23
C PRO A 36 -0.01 4.11 20.29
N GLY A 37 -0.09 2.89 20.82
CA GLY A 37 -0.12 1.66 20.01
C GLY A 37 1.23 1.20 19.48
N TYR A 38 2.29 1.95 19.77
CA TYR A 38 3.67 1.62 19.41
C TYR A 38 4.67 2.01 20.51
N GLU A 39 5.87 1.46 20.42
CA GLU A 39 7.01 1.76 21.26
C GLU A 39 8.25 1.93 20.39
N GLN A 40 9.02 2.99 20.64
CA GLN A 40 10.28 3.23 19.95
C GLN A 40 11.41 2.56 20.73
N LEU A 41 12.02 1.52 20.14
CA LEU A 41 13.08 0.73 20.76
C LEU A 41 14.49 1.30 20.50
N TRP A 42 14.65 2.04 19.39
CA TRP A 42 15.93 2.63 19.02
C TRP A 42 15.76 3.83 18.07
N GLY A 43 16.81 4.64 18.00
CA GLY A 43 16.99 5.69 17.01
C GLY A 43 16.57 7.07 17.51
N ILE A 44 16.86 8.07 16.69
CA ILE A 44 16.45 9.45 16.95
C ILE A 44 14.92 9.60 16.96
N GLU A 45 14.39 10.67 17.56
CA GLU A 45 12.95 10.87 17.72
C GLU A 45 12.12 10.74 16.42
N LEU A 46 10.84 10.41 16.52
CA LEU A 46 9.98 10.30 15.36
C LEU A 46 9.51 11.67 14.87
N SER A 47 9.52 11.91 13.56
CA SER A 47 8.91 13.10 12.95
C SER A 47 7.40 12.90 12.72
N HIS A 48 6.69 14.00 12.40
CA HIS A 48 5.28 13.95 12.00
C HIS A 48 5.06 12.96 10.85
N ASN A 49 5.87 13.10 9.78
CA ASN A 49 5.80 12.23 8.61
C ASN A 49 6.15 10.78 8.95
N ASN A 50 7.11 10.54 9.85
CA ASN A 50 7.46 9.18 10.25
C ASN A 50 6.29 8.46 10.92
N ILE A 51 5.50 9.13 11.77
CA ILE A 51 4.31 8.53 12.39
C ILE A 51 3.26 8.21 11.33
N GLY A 52 2.97 9.16 10.43
CA GLY A 52 1.99 8.97 9.36
C GLY A 52 2.35 7.81 8.43
N ASP A 53 3.58 7.78 7.94
CA ASP A 53 4.06 6.75 7.03
C ASP A 53 4.18 5.39 7.74
N ALA A 54 4.61 5.35 9.01
CA ALA A 54 4.66 4.11 9.78
C ALA A 54 3.25 3.53 10.02
N ASN A 55 2.26 4.38 10.30
CA ASN A 55 0.88 3.95 10.48
C ASN A 55 0.30 3.35 9.19
N GLN A 56 0.56 3.96 8.02
CA GLN A 56 0.14 3.40 6.74
C GLN A 56 0.87 2.09 6.41
N ALA A 57 2.18 2.05 6.60
CA ALA A 57 2.97 0.86 6.37
C ALA A 57 2.50 -0.31 7.25
N TRP A 58 2.21 -0.03 8.53
CA TRP A 58 1.68 -1.00 9.48
C TRP A 58 0.30 -1.51 9.09
N SER A 59 -0.62 -0.60 8.75
CA SER A 59 -1.98 -0.96 8.34
C SER A 59 -1.98 -1.85 7.09
N LEU A 60 -1.10 -1.56 6.12
CA LEU A 60 -0.97 -2.34 4.90
C LEU A 60 -0.45 -3.76 5.16
N VAL A 61 0.61 -3.94 5.96
CA VAL A 61 1.14 -5.30 6.19
C VAL A 61 0.20 -6.18 7.04
N LEU A 62 -0.70 -5.55 7.81
CA LEU A 62 -1.72 -6.25 8.60
C LEU A 62 -2.89 -6.82 7.76
N GLU A 63 -3.00 -6.46 6.47
CA GLU A 63 -3.94 -7.09 5.52
C GLU A 63 -3.57 -8.56 5.19
N PHE A 64 -2.35 -8.98 5.55
CA PHE A 64 -1.78 -10.25 5.13
C PHE A 64 -1.43 -11.16 6.31
N GLU A 65 -1.82 -12.43 6.19
CA GLU A 65 -1.44 -13.47 7.15
C GLU A 65 -0.08 -14.09 6.83
N LYS A 66 0.34 -14.10 5.55
CA LYS A 66 1.66 -14.62 5.16
C LYS A 66 2.76 -13.64 5.59
N PRO A 67 3.99 -14.10 5.86
CA PRO A 67 5.13 -13.20 6.07
C PRO A 67 5.23 -12.18 4.93
N THR A 68 5.12 -10.91 5.28
CA THR A 68 4.94 -9.81 4.33
C THR A 68 5.81 -8.63 4.74
N VAL A 69 6.47 -8.04 3.75
CA VAL A 69 7.26 -6.82 3.89
C VAL A 69 6.69 -5.76 2.97
N ALA A 70 6.41 -4.58 3.50
CA ALA A 70 6.06 -3.39 2.73
C ALA A 70 7.10 -2.29 2.94
N ILE A 71 7.35 -1.51 1.90
CA ILE A 71 8.20 -0.32 1.94
C ILE A 71 7.33 0.86 1.49
N ILE A 72 7.20 1.85 2.37
CA ILE A 72 6.42 3.08 2.15
C ILE A 72 7.38 4.26 2.01
N LYS A 73 7.05 5.19 1.13
CA LYS A 73 7.67 6.52 1.08
C LYS A 73 6.61 7.57 0.77
N HIS A 74 6.54 8.62 1.58
CA HIS A 74 5.58 9.72 1.43
C HIS A 74 4.13 9.21 1.27
N ALA A 75 3.71 8.38 2.22
CA ALA A 75 2.36 7.80 2.28
C ALA A 75 1.97 6.94 1.06
N ASN A 76 2.94 6.41 0.31
CA ASN A 76 2.68 5.51 -0.81
C ASN A 76 3.59 4.28 -0.79
N PRO A 77 3.09 3.08 -1.13
CA PRO A 77 3.92 1.88 -1.22
C PRO A 77 4.89 1.96 -2.40
N SER A 78 6.19 1.92 -2.14
CA SER A 78 7.21 1.73 -3.19
C SER A 78 7.36 0.25 -3.57
N GLY A 79 7.01 -0.65 -2.65
CA GLY A 79 6.99 -2.09 -2.90
C GLY A 79 6.39 -2.86 -1.72
N ILE A 80 5.75 -3.98 -2.01
CA ILE A 80 5.28 -4.93 -0.99
C ILE A 80 5.33 -6.35 -1.56
N THR A 81 5.70 -7.31 -0.72
CA THR A 81 5.76 -8.72 -1.10
C THR A 81 5.41 -9.62 0.07
N SER A 82 4.64 -10.67 -0.21
CA SER A 82 4.46 -11.81 0.70
C SER A 82 5.23 -13.05 0.20
N ARG A 83 5.97 -13.70 1.10
CA ARG A 83 6.73 -14.95 0.86
C ARG A 83 6.72 -15.83 2.12
N SER A 84 7.29 -17.03 2.01
CA SER A 84 7.57 -17.89 3.18
C SER A 84 8.71 -17.31 4.03
N SER A 85 9.70 -16.67 3.39
CA SER A 85 10.81 -16.00 4.06
C SER A 85 10.67 -14.48 4.02
N LEU A 86 10.83 -13.82 5.17
CA LEU A 86 10.88 -12.35 5.25
C LEU A 86 12.08 -11.76 4.50
N THR A 87 13.20 -12.47 4.46
CA THR A 87 14.40 -12.05 3.72
C THR A 87 14.13 -12.01 2.22
N GLU A 88 13.44 -13.02 1.68
CA GLU A 88 13.02 -13.04 0.28
C GLU A 88 11.97 -11.95 0.01
N ALA A 89 10.95 -11.85 0.86
CA ALA A 89 9.93 -10.80 0.77
C ALA A 89 10.56 -9.39 0.75
N PHE A 90 11.54 -9.13 1.62
CA PHE A 90 12.26 -7.86 1.65
C PHE A 90 13.01 -7.59 0.35
N ARG A 91 13.81 -8.56 -0.14
CA ARG A 91 14.58 -8.39 -1.39
C ARG A 91 13.67 -8.07 -2.57
N MET A 92 12.52 -8.72 -2.64
CA MET A 92 11.54 -8.50 -3.71
C MET A 92 10.79 -7.17 -3.56
N ALA A 93 10.35 -6.82 -2.35
CA ALA A 93 9.71 -5.54 -2.08
C ALA A 93 10.65 -4.37 -2.38
N CYS A 94 11.93 -4.51 -2.03
CA CYS A 94 12.96 -3.52 -2.34
C CYS A 94 13.29 -3.45 -3.83
N GLY A 95 13.25 -4.58 -4.54
CA GLY A 95 13.48 -4.64 -5.98
C GLY A 95 12.32 -4.11 -6.83
N ALA A 96 11.13 -3.92 -6.24
CA ALA A 96 9.99 -3.27 -6.89
C ALA A 96 10.36 -1.87 -7.38
N ASP A 97 10.84 -1.04 -6.47
CA ASP A 97 11.39 0.28 -6.73
C ASP A 97 12.58 0.55 -5.80
N SER A 98 13.78 0.16 -6.23
CA SER A 98 14.98 0.37 -5.41
C SER A 98 15.33 1.84 -5.22
N THR A 99 14.92 2.71 -6.16
CA THR A 99 15.20 4.15 -6.09
C THR A 99 14.27 4.81 -5.07
N SER A 100 12.98 4.49 -5.10
CA SER A 100 12.03 5.00 -4.12
C SER A 100 12.15 4.33 -2.75
N ALA A 101 12.69 3.11 -2.65
CA ALA A 101 12.92 2.45 -1.37
C ALA A 101 13.93 3.20 -0.47
N PHE A 102 14.86 3.96 -1.06
CA PHE A 102 15.84 4.73 -0.28
C PHE A 102 15.16 5.82 0.56
N GLY A 103 15.45 5.81 1.86
CA GLY A 103 14.82 6.67 2.86
C GLY A 103 13.39 6.26 3.22
N GLY A 104 12.94 5.09 2.76
CA GLY A 104 11.60 4.58 3.05
C GLY A 104 11.44 4.05 4.48
N ILE A 105 10.19 3.72 4.80
CA ILE A 105 9.78 3.02 6.01
C ILE A 105 9.50 1.56 5.67
N VAL A 106 10.17 0.64 6.36
CA VAL A 106 9.98 -0.80 6.20
C VAL A 106 8.99 -1.31 7.25
N ALA A 107 7.89 -1.92 6.83
CA ALA A 107 6.96 -2.60 7.71
C ALA A 107 7.01 -4.11 7.51
N VAL A 108 6.91 -4.86 8.61
CA VAL A 108 6.99 -6.32 8.63
C VAL A 108 5.92 -6.88 9.56
N ASN A 109 5.08 -7.80 9.08
CA ASN A 109 3.98 -8.37 9.90
C ASN A 109 4.38 -9.58 10.77
N ARG A 110 5.66 -9.96 10.78
CA ARG A 110 6.24 -11.09 11.53
C ARG A 110 7.54 -10.65 12.19
N LEU A 111 8.09 -11.48 13.07
CA LEU A 111 9.38 -11.27 13.73
C LEU A 111 10.49 -11.18 12.66
N PRO A 112 11.17 -10.03 12.49
CA PRO A 112 12.28 -9.91 11.55
C PRO A 112 13.45 -10.82 11.96
N THR A 113 14.20 -11.34 10.98
CA THR A 113 15.37 -12.17 11.24
C THR A 113 16.67 -11.41 10.95
N VAL A 114 17.80 -11.91 11.46
CA VAL A 114 19.12 -11.30 11.21
C VAL A 114 19.43 -11.25 9.71
N GLU A 115 19.11 -12.32 8.99
CA GLU A 115 19.34 -12.41 7.53
C GLU A 115 18.54 -11.36 6.76
N MET A 116 17.33 -11.03 7.24
CA MET A 116 16.54 -9.94 6.65
C MET A 116 17.22 -8.59 6.88
N ILE A 117 17.74 -8.33 8.08
CA ILE A 117 18.46 -7.08 8.39
C ILE A 117 19.75 -6.97 7.57
N GLU A 118 20.45 -8.09 7.37
CA GLU A 118 21.63 -8.16 6.52
C GLU A 118 21.30 -7.89 5.05
N ALA A 119 20.16 -8.39 4.56
CA ALA A 119 19.68 -8.13 3.20
C ALA A 119 19.41 -6.65 2.93
N MET A 120 19.16 -5.83 3.95
CA MET A 120 18.98 -4.38 3.78
C MET A 120 20.29 -3.68 3.36
N ARG A 121 21.48 -4.29 3.55
CA ARG A 121 22.81 -3.65 3.36
C ARG A 121 22.90 -2.82 2.07
N GLY A 122 23.46 -1.62 2.18
CA GLY A 122 23.64 -0.70 1.04
C GLY A 122 22.48 0.28 0.81
N ILE A 123 21.35 0.14 1.52
CA ILE A 123 20.19 1.02 1.36
C ILE A 123 19.80 1.64 2.70
N PHE A 124 19.75 2.97 2.78
CA PHE A 124 19.28 3.63 4.00
C PHE A 124 17.76 3.57 4.09
N PHE A 125 17.25 3.19 5.28
CA PHE A 125 15.84 3.25 5.63
C PHE A 125 15.69 4.14 6.87
N GLU A 126 14.66 4.98 6.90
CA GLU A 126 14.44 5.88 8.03
C GLU A 126 13.89 5.15 9.26
N LEU A 127 13.06 4.14 9.02
CA LEU A 127 12.29 3.48 10.05
C LEU A 127 12.01 2.02 9.69
N ILE A 128 12.06 1.13 10.68
CA ILE A 128 11.46 -0.21 10.61
C ILE A 128 10.38 -0.36 11.68
N ILE A 129 9.25 -0.95 11.30
CA ILE A 129 8.12 -1.27 12.17
C ILE A 129 7.77 -2.76 12.08
N ALA A 130 7.65 -3.42 13.23
CA ALA A 130 7.33 -4.85 13.33
C ALA A 130 6.55 -5.15 14.63
N PRO A 131 5.89 -6.32 14.76
CA PRO A 131 5.17 -6.66 15.98
C PRO A 131 6.10 -6.95 17.17
N TYR A 132 7.27 -7.52 16.90
CA TYR A 132 8.26 -7.94 17.88
C TYR A 132 9.66 -7.93 17.26
N TYR A 133 10.68 -7.96 18.11
CA TYR A 133 12.09 -8.08 17.74
C TYR A 133 12.80 -8.98 18.74
N THR A 134 13.83 -9.69 18.31
CA THR A 134 14.81 -10.30 19.22
C THR A 134 15.90 -9.29 19.56
N ASP A 135 16.59 -9.47 20.68
CA ASP A 135 17.71 -8.62 21.08
C ASP A 135 18.81 -8.60 20.01
N GLU A 136 19.09 -9.76 19.40
CA GLU A 136 20.07 -9.85 18.32
C GLU A 136 19.69 -8.97 17.12
N VAL A 137 18.43 -9.00 16.69
CA VAL A 137 17.94 -8.18 15.58
C VAL A 137 18.01 -6.69 15.91
N ILE A 138 17.67 -6.31 17.15
CA ILE A 138 17.81 -4.93 17.63
C ILE A 138 19.27 -4.50 17.52
N GLU A 139 20.21 -5.28 18.06
CA GLU A 139 21.64 -4.95 18.02
C GLU A 139 22.18 -4.80 16.58
N ARG A 140 21.72 -5.64 15.65
CA ARG A 140 22.07 -5.49 14.23
C ARG A 140 21.49 -4.21 13.62
N LEU A 141 20.25 -3.85 13.96
CA LEU A 141 19.63 -2.59 13.53
C LEU A 141 20.36 -1.37 14.10
N LYS A 142 20.79 -1.41 15.37
CA LYS A 142 21.57 -0.33 16.00
C LYS A 142 22.89 -0.08 15.27
N LYS A 143 23.64 -1.15 14.99
CA LYS A 143 24.93 -1.11 14.26
C LYS A 143 24.78 -0.58 12.84
N ARG A 144 23.60 -0.73 12.23
CA ARG A 144 23.33 -0.30 10.87
C ARG A 144 23.26 1.22 10.74
N SER A 145 22.57 1.88 11.66
CA SER A 145 22.45 3.34 11.66
C SER A 145 21.93 3.88 12.98
N ALA A 146 22.64 4.85 13.55
CA ALA A 146 22.15 5.63 14.69
C ALA A 146 20.93 6.52 14.32
N LYS A 147 20.73 6.83 13.03
CA LYS A 147 19.63 7.68 12.54
C LYS A 147 18.33 6.91 12.26
N MET A 148 18.40 5.59 12.14
CA MET A 148 17.25 4.74 11.84
C MET A 148 16.39 4.52 13.09
N ARG A 149 15.07 4.61 12.94
CA ARG A 149 14.12 4.31 14.04
C ARG A 149 13.70 2.85 13.99
N VAL A 150 13.63 2.23 15.17
CA VAL A 150 13.09 0.88 15.33
C VAL A 150 11.85 0.99 16.20
N ILE A 151 10.70 0.59 15.65
CA ILE A 151 9.42 0.67 16.35
C ILE A 151 8.80 -0.72 16.47
N ARG A 152 8.40 -1.07 17.68
CA ARG A 152 7.47 -2.15 17.95
C ARG A 152 6.03 -1.62 17.91
N ALA A 153 5.14 -2.25 17.16
CA ALA A 153 3.74 -1.83 17.10
C ALA A 153 2.77 -2.98 17.34
N SER A 154 1.62 -2.63 17.92
CA SER A 154 0.52 -3.56 18.16
C SER A 154 -0.61 -3.30 17.18
N LYS A 155 -1.45 -4.32 16.92
CA LYS A 155 -2.69 -4.11 16.17
C LYS A 155 -3.65 -3.34 17.06
N LEU A 156 -4.06 -2.16 16.59
CA LEU A 156 -5.05 -1.35 17.28
C LEU A 156 -6.48 -1.80 16.92
N PRO A 157 -7.46 -1.58 17.82
CA PRO A 157 -8.86 -1.71 17.45
C PRO A 157 -9.21 -0.73 16.33
N LYS A 158 -10.28 -1.01 15.63
CA LYS A 158 -10.81 -0.15 14.57
C LYS A 158 -11.17 1.22 15.15
N GLN A 159 -10.84 2.27 14.41
CA GLN A 159 -11.06 3.64 14.81
C GLN A 159 -11.88 4.37 13.73
N LEU A 160 -12.58 5.42 14.15
CA LEU A 160 -13.13 6.38 13.21
C LEU A 160 -11.98 7.16 12.55
N GLU A 161 -12.11 7.41 11.26
CA GLU A 161 -11.18 8.25 10.52
C GLU A 161 -11.72 9.68 10.47
N PHE A 162 -10.81 10.63 10.67
CA PHE A 162 -11.12 12.05 10.70
C PHE A 162 -10.32 12.77 9.63
N THR A 163 -11.00 13.49 8.75
CA THR A 163 -10.35 14.37 7.78
C THR A 163 -10.81 15.80 8.03
N ARG A 164 -9.87 16.72 8.28
CA ARG A 164 -10.19 18.14 8.46
C ARG A 164 -10.73 18.70 7.14
N ALA A 165 -11.89 19.37 7.18
CA ALA A 165 -12.48 20.04 6.02
C ALA A 165 -13.08 21.39 6.43
N PHE A 166 -12.71 22.48 5.76
CA PHE A 166 -13.14 23.85 6.06
C PHE A 166 -13.00 24.22 7.55
N SER A 167 -14.10 24.38 8.29
CA SER A 167 -14.14 24.64 9.73
C SER A 167 -14.52 23.40 10.58
N GLY A 168 -14.79 22.25 9.96
CA GLY A 168 -15.15 21.00 10.65
C GLY A 168 -14.31 19.77 10.26
N TYR A 169 -14.89 18.58 10.48
CA TYR A 169 -14.29 17.28 10.17
C TYR A 169 -15.28 16.40 9.40
N LEU A 170 -14.77 15.70 8.39
CA LEU A 170 -15.42 14.53 7.82
C LEU A 170 -15.05 13.33 8.69
N VAL A 171 -16.06 12.57 9.11
CA VAL A 171 -15.89 11.40 9.98
C VAL A 171 -16.46 10.18 9.28
N GLN A 172 -15.68 9.10 9.24
CA GLN A 172 -16.10 7.84 8.63
C GLN A 172 -15.60 6.64 9.43
N THR A 173 -16.24 5.48 9.27
CA THR A 173 -15.66 4.22 9.72
C THR A 173 -14.43 3.88 8.88
N GLY A 174 -13.44 3.20 9.46
CA GLY A 174 -12.32 2.67 8.70
C GLY A 174 -12.75 1.75 7.56
N ASP A 175 -11.94 1.70 6.50
CA ASP A 175 -12.16 0.79 5.38
C ASP A 175 -11.80 -0.64 5.81
N ASP A 176 -12.81 -1.41 6.19
CA ASP A 176 -12.67 -2.77 6.71
C ASP A 176 -13.29 -3.84 5.78
N VAL A 177 -13.53 -3.47 4.53
CA VAL A 177 -14.18 -4.40 3.58
C VAL A 177 -13.31 -5.65 3.43
N ASP A 178 -13.93 -6.81 3.62
CA ASP A 178 -13.30 -8.09 3.26
C ASP A 178 -13.25 -8.19 1.73
N GLU A 179 -12.04 -8.13 1.20
CA GLU A 179 -11.74 -8.18 -0.23
C GLU A 179 -11.65 -9.62 -0.77
N SER A 180 -12.26 -10.57 -0.05
CA SER A 180 -12.33 -11.97 -0.43
C SER A 180 -12.87 -12.17 -1.86
N PRO A 181 -12.19 -13.01 -2.67
CA PRO A 181 -12.65 -13.38 -4.01
C PRO A 181 -14.03 -14.04 -4.06
N LYS A 182 -14.55 -14.52 -2.92
CA LYS A 182 -15.88 -15.13 -2.82
C LYS A 182 -17.00 -14.21 -3.32
N ARG A 183 -16.81 -12.89 -3.24
CA ARG A 183 -17.80 -11.88 -3.66
C ARG A 183 -17.60 -11.40 -5.10
N TRP A 184 -16.57 -11.89 -5.79
CA TRP A 184 -16.23 -11.39 -7.11
C TRP A 184 -17.09 -12.01 -8.20
N LYS A 185 -17.44 -11.19 -9.19
CA LYS A 185 -18.11 -11.62 -10.41
C LYS A 185 -17.16 -11.46 -11.60
N VAL A 186 -16.89 -12.55 -12.30
CA VAL A 186 -16.21 -12.50 -13.61
C VAL A 186 -17.19 -11.93 -14.62
N VAL A 187 -16.94 -10.71 -15.10
CA VAL A 187 -17.85 -9.98 -16.01
C VAL A 187 -17.52 -10.17 -17.49
N THR A 188 -16.36 -10.76 -17.80
CA THR A 188 -15.90 -11.07 -19.16
C THR A 188 -14.80 -12.13 -19.10
N GLY A 189 -14.58 -12.86 -20.20
CA GLY A 189 -13.51 -13.84 -20.33
C GLY A 189 -13.77 -15.18 -19.62
N LYS A 190 -12.69 -15.96 -19.45
CA LYS A 190 -12.72 -17.28 -18.81
C LYS A 190 -12.64 -17.14 -17.28
N LYS A 191 -13.05 -18.20 -16.58
CA LYS A 191 -12.89 -18.32 -15.12
C LYS A 191 -11.41 -18.16 -14.73
N LEU A 192 -11.15 -17.38 -13.69
CA LEU A 192 -9.78 -17.18 -13.18
C LEU A 192 -9.24 -18.48 -12.58
N SER A 193 -7.98 -18.78 -12.86
CA SER A 193 -7.26 -19.86 -12.17
C SER A 193 -7.01 -19.47 -10.71
N LYS A 194 -6.85 -20.45 -9.81
CA LYS A 194 -6.61 -20.19 -8.38
C LYS A 194 -5.43 -19.24 -8.15
N LYS A 195 -4.34 -19.43 -8.91
CA LYS A 195 -3.14 -18.56 -8.84
C LYS A 195 -3.47 -17.11 -9.20
N VAL A 196 -4.21 -16.90 -10.28
CA VAL A 196 -4.61 -15.56 -10.71
C VAL A 196 -5.56 -14.92 -9.69
N THR A 197 -6.50 -15.69 -9.15
CA THR A 197 -7.39 -15.20 -8.09
C THR A 197 -6.61 -14.71 -6.87
N CYS A 198 -5.63 -15.47 -6.39
CA CYS A 198 -4.77 -15.06 -5.27
C CYS A 198 -3.94 -13.81 -5.60
N ASP A 199 -3.37 -13.73 -6.81
CA ASP A 199 -2.61 -12.55 -7.25
C ASP A 199 -3.47 -11.29 -7.31
N CYS A 200 -4.72 -11.44 -7.77
CA CYS A 200 -5.69 -10.36 -7.80
C CYS A 200 -6.10 -9.95 -6.38
N GLU A 201 -6.27 -10.91 -5.45
CA GLU A 201 -6.69 -10.63 -4.08
C GLU A 201 -5.62 -9.82 -3.37
N PHE A 202 -4.36 -10.25 -3.54
CA PHE A 202 -3.21 -9.52 -3.07
C PHE A 202 -3.21 -8.08 -3.63
N ALA A 203 -3.30 -7.90 -4.95
CA ALA A 203 -3.29 -6.58 -5.57
C ALA A 203 -4.47 -5.70 -5.10
N TRP A 204 -5.63 -6.31 -4.85
CA TRP A 204 -6.82 -5.61 -4.38
C TRP A 204 -6.67 -5.11 -2.93
N LYS A 205 -6.11 -5.95 -2.05
CA LYS A 205 -5.74 -5.53 -0.70
C LYS A 205 -4.72 -4.40 -0.72
N VAL A 206 -3.74 -4.44 -1.63
CA VAL A 206 -2.74 -3.36 -1.70
C VAL A 206 -3.32 -2.06 -2.25
N VAL A 207 -4.11 -2.08 -3.33
CA VAL A 207 -4.62 -0.84 -3.96
C VAL A 207 -5.51 -0.02 -3.02
N LYS A 208 -6.12 -0.67 -2.02
CA LYS A 208 -6.86 -0.02 -0.93
C LYS A 208 -6.01 0.99 -0.15
N HIS A 209 -4.72 0.72 0.01
CA HIS A 209 -3.76 1.56 0.76
C HIS A 209 -3.00 2.55 -0.14
N VAL A 210 -3.48 2.75 -1.37
CA VAL A 210 -2.86 3.65 -2.33
C VAL A 210 -3.77 4.85 -2.57
N LYS A 211 -3.20 6.05 -2.58
CA LYS A 211 -3.95 7.29 -2.85
C LYS A 211 -4.58 7.23 -4.25
N SER A 212 -5.89 7.45 -4.32
CA SER A 212 -6.65 7.42 -5.57
C SER A 212 -6.32 8.61 -6.48
N ASN A 213 -6.37 8.47 -7.81
CA ASN A 213 -6.68 7.25 -8.57
C ASN A 213 -5.46 6.32 -8.64
N ALA A 214 -5.65 5.05 -8.28
CA ALA A 214 -4.57 4.10 -8.07
C ALA A 214 -4.67 2.93 -9.04
N VAL A 215 -3.52 2.50 -9.56
CA VAL A 215 -3.36 1.21 -10.26
C VAL A 215 -2.24 0.42 -9.61
N VAL A 216 -2.53 -0.79 -9.13
CA VAL A 216 -1.51 -1.74 -8.67
C VAL A 216 -1.26 -2.78 -9.76
N VAL A 217 0.01 -2.93 -10.14
CA VAL A 217 0.49 -3.91 -11.09
C VAL A 217 1.25 -5.02 -10.37
N LYS A 218 0.74 -6.26 -10.43
CA LYS A 218 1.47 -7.42 -9.88
C LYS A 218 2.44 -8.01 -10.90
N TYR A 219 3.72 -8.07 -10.55
CA TYR A 219 4.74 -8.76 -11.36
C TYR A 219 5.00 -10.18 -10.85
N ALA A 220 5.18 -11.13 -11.78
CA ALA A 220 5.74 -12.44 -11.48
C ALA A 220 7.27 -12.40 -11.62
N TRP A 221 7.99 -12.75 -10.55
CA TRP A 221 9.42 -13.01 -10.61
C TRP A 221 9.65 -14.45 -11.08
N ASN A 222 10.82 -14.71 -11.66
CA ASN A 222 11.13 -15.98 -12.33
C ASN A 222 12.38 -16.66 -11.74
N GLY A 223 12.79 -16.28 -10.53
CA GLY A 223 13.93 -16.88 -9.83
C GLY A 223 15.31 -16.42 -10.29
N ASN A 224 15.45 -15.74 -11.43
CA ASN A 224 16.76 -15.42 -12.01
C ASN A 224 17.17 -13.96 -11.76
N GLY A 225 18.12 -13.77 -10.84
CA GLY A 225 18.79 -12.49 -10.56
C GLY A 225 18.00 -11.56 -9.62
N PRO A 226 18.63 -10.50 -9.08
CA PRO A 226 17.92 -9.53 -8.24
C PRO A 226 16.72 -8.98 -9.00
N ALA A 227 15.57 -8.82 -8.33
CA ALA A 227 14.40 -8.16 -8.91
C ALA A 227 14.84 -6.78 -9.42
N LYS A 228 15.06 -6.67 -10.74
CA LYS A 228 15.59 -5.45 -11.34
C LYS A 228 14.47 -4.43 -11.37
N SER A 229 14.78 -3.25 -10.83
CA SER A 229 13.92 -2.08 -10.74
C SER A 229 13.13 -1.85 -12.03
N GLY A 230 11.81 -1.97 -11.97
CA GLY A 230 10.96 -1.32 -12.96
C GLY A 230 11.07 0.19 -12.73
N LYS A 231 11.58 0.97 -13.69
CA LYS A 231 11.52 2.43 -13.58
C LYS A 231 10.06 2.85 -13.64
N PHE A 232 9.55 3.37 -12.52
CA PHE A 232 8.26 4.04 -12.46
C PHE A 232 8.28 5.28 -13.35
N HIS A 233 7.39 5.29 -14.33
CA HIS A 233 7.10 6.49 -15.10
C HIS A 233 5.69 6.94 -14.73
N ASN A 234 5.51 8.24 -14.50
CA ASN A 234 4.24 8.89 -14.79
C ASN A 234 4.02 8.75 -16.30
N ALA A 235 3.36 7.68 -16.74
CA ALA A 235 3.14 7.42 -18.15
C ALA A 235 1.91 8.20 -18.63
N CYS A 236 2.08 9.00 -19.67
CA CYS A 236 0.99 9.56 -20.46
C CYS A 236 0.23 8.40 -21.16
N PRO A 237 -1.11 8.31 -21.06
CA PRO A 237 -1.88 7.09 -21.37
C PRO A 237 -2.15 6.89 -22.88
N SER A 238 -1.12 6.93 -23.73
CA SER A 238 -1.31 6.76 -25.18
C SER A 238 -1.42 5.30 -25.64
N THR A 239 -1.19 4.28 -24.79
CA THR A 239 -1.14 2.87 -25.24
C THR A 239 -2.24 1.93 -24.71
N SER A 240 -3.24 2.42 -23.97
CA SER A 240 -4.45 1.63 -23.68
C SER A 240 -5.67 2.48 -23.31
N SER A 241 -6.16 3.27 -24.25
CA SER A 241 -7.42 4.02 -24.12
C SER A 241 -8.65 3.11 -24.25
N GLY A 242 -8.87 2.23 -23.28
CA GLY A 242 -10.20 1.73 -22.97
C GLY A 242 -10.90 2.72 -22.05
N ARG A 243 -12.08 3.24 -22.40
CA ARG A 243 -12.90 4.01 -21.46
C ARG A 243 -13.24 3.12 -20.26
N PHE A 244 -12.60 3.33 -19.11
CA PHE A 244 -12.98 2.66 -17.87
C PHE A 244 -14.21 3.37 -17.28
N THR A 245 -15.40 2.87 -17.59
CA THR A 245 -16.64 3.32 -16.95
C THR A 245 -16.68 2.89 -15.48
N GLY A 246 -16.29 3.79 -14.58
CA GLY A 246 -16.79 3.95 -13.19
C GLY A 246 -16.95 2.73 -12.28
N ARG A 247 -16.06 1.73 -12.36
CA ARG A 247 -16.05 0.54 -11.50
C ARG A 247 -14.63 0.08 -11.25
N ALA A 248 -14.37 -0.42 -10.04
CA ALA A 248 -13.11 -1.09 -9.75
C ALA A 248 -13.00 -2.34 -10.63
N LYS A 249 -11.95 -2.42 -11.45
CA LYS A 249 -11.75 -3.51 -12.42
C LYS A 249 -10.43 -4.21 -12.13
N VAL A 250 -10.48 -5.53 -12.16
CA VAL A 250 -9.31 -6.38 -12.25
C VAL A 250 -9.12 -6.75 -13.72
N GLY A 251 -8.00 -6.34 -14.30
CA GLY A 251 -7.59 -6.77 -15.63
C GLY A 251 -6.47 -7.80 -15.51
N GLY A 252 -6.71 -9.03 -15.98
CA GLY A 252 -5.70 -10.07 -16.06
C GLY A 252 -5.55 -10.59 -17.47
N ASN A 253 -4.41 -10.34 -18.10
CA ASN A 253 -4.02 -11.02 -19.33
C ASN A 253 -3.02 -12.12 -18.99
N GLU A 254 -3.32 -13.37 -19.35
CA GLU A 254 -2.40 -14.48 -19.13
C GLU A 254 -1.24 -14.54 -20.11
N THR A 255 -1.20 -13.68 -21.13
CA THR A 255 -0.08 -13.61 -22.08
C THR A 255 0.03 -12.24 -22.76
N GLN A 256 1.14 -11.55 -22.55
CA GLN A 256 1.80 -10.74 -23.58
C GLN A 256 3.30 -10.68 -23.24
N LYS A 257 4.12 -11.33 -24.07
CA LYS A 257 5.58 -11.18 -24.02
C LYS A 257 5.90 -9.72 -24.32
N TYR A 258 6.26 -8.93 -23.32
CA TYR A 258 6.92 -7.63 -23.55
C TYR A 258 8.37 -7.90 -23.95
N ASN A 259 8.57 -8.30 -25.22
CA ASN A 259 9.90 -8.43 -25.82
C ASN A 259 10.36 -7.05 -26.34
N ARG A 260 10.83 -6.18 -25.43
CA ARG A 260 11.82 -5.16 -25.76
C ARG A 260 12.75 -5.00 -24.56
N GLY A 261 13.90 -5.68 -24.63
CA GLY A 261 15.01 -5.53 -23.68
C GLY A 261 15.15 -6.63 -22.62
N GLY A 262 15.06 -7.92 -22.95
CA GLY A 262 15.57 -8.99 -22.06
C GLY A 262 14.92 -9.14 -20.68
N TYR A 263 13.76 -8.52 -20.40
CA TYR A 263 13.06 -8.62 -19.13
C TYR A 263 11.94 -9.68 -19.20
N GLY A 264 12.09 -10.77 -18.45
CA GLY A 264 11.14 -11.88 -18.40
C GLY A 264 9.90 -11.60 -17.53
N ILE A 265 9.12 -10.57 -17.84
CA ILE A 265 7.81 -10.33 -17.19
C ILE A 265 6.78 -11.22 -17.89
N ARG A 266 6.33 -12.29 -17.21
CA ARG A 266 5.39 -13.27 -17.80
C ARG A 266 3.91 -12.90 -17.66
N ARG A 267 3.52 -12.12 -16.64
CA ARG A 267 2.14 -11.70 -16.37
C ARG A 267 2.08 -10.33 -15.68
N VAL A 268 1.08 -9.54 -16.07
CA VAL A 268 0.77 -8.20 -15.54
C VAL A 268 -0.71 -8.19 -15.21
N PHE A 269 -1.05 -7.96 -13.94
CA PHE A 269 -2.43 -7.78 -13.47
C PHE A 269 -2.58 -6.35 -12.98
N SER A 270 -3.62 -5.65 -13.41
CA SER A 270 -3.92 -4.30 -12.92
C SER A 270 -5.23 -4.29 -12.13
N VAL A 271 -5.21 -3.61 -11.00
CA VAL A 271 -6.42 -3.29 -10.23
C VAL A 271 -6.51 -1.79 -10.08
N SER A 272 -7.68 -1.22 -10.37
CA SER A 272 -7.95 0.20 -10.13
C SER A 272 -9.12 0.45 -9.18
N ARG A 273 -9.00 1.50 -8.36
CA ARG A 273 -10.09 2.04 -7.52
C ARG A 273 -10.25 3.52 -7.85
N GLN A 274 -11.48 3.93 -8.15
CA GLN A 274 -11.83 5.31 -8.54
C GLN A 274 -12.98 5.80 -7.66
N CYS A 275 -12.87 7.02 -7.13
CA CYS A 275 -13.95 7.65 -6.36
C CYS A 275 -14.98 8.26 -7.31
N ARG A 276 -16.29 8.02 -7.07
CA ARG A 276 -17.37 8.47 -7.96
C ARG A 276 -17.89 9.84 -7.50
N THR A 277 -17.89 10.85 -8.36
CA THR A 277 -18.76 12.03 -8.21
C THR A 277 -19.95 11.87 -9.15
N GLY A 278 -21.11 11.52 -8.58
CA GLY A 278 -22.34 11.31 -9.34
C GLY A 278 -23.17 12.58 -9.43
N SER A 279 -22.98 13.41 -10.45
CA SER A 279 -23.98 14.41 -10.83
C SER A 279 -24.90 13.81 -11.89
N LYS A 280 -26.05 13.28 -11.46
CA LYS A 280 -27.32 13.28 -12.21
C LYS A 280 -28.42 12.77 -11.29
N GLY A 281 -29.35 13.67 -10.97
CA GLY A 281 -30.54 13.38 -10.16
C GLY A 281 -31.32 12.19 -10.73
N GLY A 282 -31.78 11.35 -9.83
CA GLY A 282 -32.54 10.14 -10.14
C GLY A 282 -32.42 9.16 -8.99
N ASN A 283 -33.53 8.99 -8.25
CA ASN A 283 -33.71 8.17 -7.07
C ASN A 283 -32.81 6.93 -7.01
N CYS A 284 -32.02 6.82 -5.93
CA CYS A 284 -31.36 5.59 -5.51
C CYS A 284 -32.41 4.54 -5.19
N ARG A 285 -32.73 3.69 -6.16
CA ARG A 285 -33.28 2.36 -5.92
C ARG A 285 -32.24 1.33 -6.31
N ASP A 286 -31.99 0.42 -5.39
CA ASP A 286 -31.11 -0.74 -5.52
C ASP A 286 -31.33 -1.49 -6.84
N TYR A 287 -30.36 -1.48 -7.75
CA TYR A 287 -30.26 -2.51 -8.80
C TYR A 287 -28.81 -2.79 -9.24
N PRO A 288 -28.39 -4.08 -9.27
CA PRO A 288 -27.09 -4.52 -9.76
C PRO A 288 -27.17 -4.89 -11.24
N ALA A 289 -26.82 -4.00 -12.18
CA ALA A 289 -26.74 -4.37 -13.61
C ALA A 289 -25.55 -3.73 -14.33
N TRP A 290 -24.88 -4.53 -15.15
CA TRP A 290 -23.55 -4.29 -15.71
C TRP A 290 -23.62 -4.25 -17.25
N ARG A 291 -23.09 -3.22 -17.91
CA ARG A 291 -22.94 -3.18 -19.38
C ARG A 291 -21.59 -2.56 -19.79
N PHE A 292 -20.98 -3.13 -20.83
CA PHE A 292 -19.90 -2.52 -21.60
C PHE A 292 -20.19 -2.72 -23.09
N ASN A 293 -20.03 -1.67 -23.90
CA ASN A 293 -20.30 -1.67 -25.34
C ASN A 293 -19.01 -1.24 -26.08
N PRO A 294 -18.38 -2.12 -26.89
CA PRO A 294 -17.11 -1.82 -27.53
C PRO A 294 -17.32 -1.42 -28.99
N ARG A 295 -17.52 -0.13 -29.28
CA ARG A 295 -17.27 0.49 -30.60
C ARG A 295 -17.60 1.98 -30.54
N ARG A 296 -16.56 2.81 -30.39
CA ARG A 296 -16.48 4.19 -30.92
C ARG A 296 -15.08 4.75 -30.66
N ARG A 297 -14.33 5.04 -31.72
CA ARG A 297 -13.14 5.90 -31.68
C ARG A 297 -13.58 7.28 -31.18
N CYS A 298 -12.83 7.88 -30.26
CA CYS A 298 -13.13 9.23 -29.79
C CYS A 298 -11.83 10.01 -29.55
N ASN A 299 -11.68 11.11 -30.29
CA ASN A 299 -10.70 12.17 -30.08
C ASN A 299 -11.12 13.01 -28.87
N CYS A 300 -10.59 12.76 -27.68
CA CYS A 300 -10.70 13.68 -26.55
C CYS A 300 -9.39 13.69 -25.74
N ARG A 301 -8.81 14.88 -25.55
CA ARG A 301 -7.78 15.16 -24.53
C ARG A 301 -8.46 15.19 -23.17
N CYS A 302 -8.34 14.12 -22.38
CA CYS A 302 -8.67 14.13 -20.95
C CYS A 302 -7.38 13.82 -20.18
N GLN A 303 -6.92 14.80 -19.39
CA GLN A 303 -5.84 14.65 -18.42
C GLN A 303 -6.41 14.01 -17.14
N GLU A 304 -6.42 12.68 -17.05
CA GLU A 304 -6.55 11.99 -15.77
C GLU A 304 -5.18 11.39 -15.43
N THR A 305 -4.56 11.88 -14.35
CA THR A 305 -3.31 11.31 -13.81
C THR A 305 -3.63 10.04 -13.03
N TRP A 306 -2.94 8.94 -13.36
CA TRP A 306 -3.02 7.67 -12.66
C TRP A 306 -1.68 7.40 -11.97
N ASN A 307 -1.72 7.04 -10.68
CA ASN A 307 -0.52 6.59 -9.99
C ASN A 307 -0.36 5.08 -10.21
N TYR A 308 0.74 4.66 -10.85
CA TYR A 308 1.07 3.24 -11.06
C TYR A 308 2.01 2.74 -9.98
N TYR A 309 1.66 1.64 -9.31
CA TYR A 309 2.50 0.98 -8.33
C TYR A 309 2.76 -0.45 -8.76
N GLY A 310 4.03 -0.77 -8.94
CA GLY A 310 4.55 -2.04 -9.38
C GLY A 310 4.90 -2.84 -8.14
N ILE A 311 4.24 -3.97 -7.95
CA ILE A 311 4.25 -4.67 -6.68
C ILE A 311 4.50 -6.15 -6.95
N TYR A 312 5.53 -6.72 -6.34
CA TYR A 312 5.84 -8.14 -6.51
C TYR A 312 5.00 -8.98 -5.53
N GLY A 313 3.98 -9.69 -6.02
CA GLY A 313 3.14 -10.58 -5.22
C GLY A 313 3.63 -12.04 -5.21
N SER A 314 3.02 -12.88 -4.35
CA SER A 314 3.42 -14.26 -4.04
C SER A 314 3.78 -15.15 -5.23
N GLU A 315 4.85 -15.93 -5.09
CA GLU A 315 5.01 -17.22 -5.75
C GLU A 315 4.39 -18.27 -4.84
N ALA A 316 3.52 -19.11 -5.42
CA ALA A 316 3.07 -20.33 -4.80
C ALA A 316 3.88 -21.46 -5.44
N PHE A 317 4.77 -22.05 -4.64
CA PHE A 317 5.11 -23.46 -4.67
C PHE A 317 5.29 -23.89 -3.21
#